data_AF-A0A2A4YFV9-F1
#
_entry.id   AF-A0A2A4YFV9-F1
#
_cell.length_a   1.000
_cell.length_b   1.000
_cell.length_c   1.000
_cell.angle_alpha   90.00
_cell.angle_beta   90.00
_cell.angle_gamma   90.00
#
_symmetry.space_group_name_H-M   'P 1'
#
loop_
_entity.id
_entity.type
_entity.pdbx_description
1 polymer ?
#
loop_
_entity_poly.entity_id
_entity_poly.type
_entity_poly.pdbx_seq_one_letter_code
_entity_poly.pdbx_strand_id
1 'polypeptide(L)'
;MKTSLTFLLIVLLSNIIAAQTTAIPDPNFEQALINLGYDTGTPDGQVLTANINSVTSLEVINKFISDLTGIEDFTALTTLECYQNQLTYLDLTQNINLTTLWCNQNQLITLDVTQNTALTWLSCHFNQLTSLDVTQNTALTHLSFGNNQISSINLTQNTALIYLNCEFGQLINLDLTQNNSLIDLYCHGNQLTCLNLKNGNNNNFNVYESRSNPNLTCIEVDNASWSNTNWINIDAWASFSTNCNNTCSTVGIDDVVDNVISIYPNPTSGNFTIDLEETKEDVNVTLTNNLGQAILTQEFESADLMDIDIDAPSGIYFLQLVTSNGELITRKIIKE
;
A
#
# COMPACT_ATOMS: atom_id res chain seq x y z
N MET A 1 64.45 42.58 -27.46
CA MET A 1 63.38 42.80 -26.47
C MET A 1 62.08 42.32 -27.09
N LYS A 2 61.59 41.13 -26.71
CA LYS A 2 60.32 40.57 -27.17
C LYS A 2 59.28 40.81 -26.06
N THR A 3 58.42 41.81 -26.23
CA THR A 3 57.28 42.04 -25.34
C THR A 3 56.18 41.06 -25.72
N SER A 4 55.97 40.05 -24.87
CA SER A 4 54.84 39.14 -24.94
C SER A 4 53.59 39.89 -24.48
N LEU A 5 52.65 40.12 -25.40
CA LEU A 5 51.35 40.70 -25.14
C LEU A 5 50.42 39.57 -24.66
N THR A 6 50.23 39.44 -23.35
CA THR A 6 49.28 38.50 -22.76
C THR A 6 47.89 39.09 -22.86
N PHE A 7 47.08 38.55 -23.79
CA PHE A 7 45.67 38.90 -23.94
C PHE A 7 44.88 38.16 -22.86
N LEU A 8 44.48 38.86 -21.79
CA LEU A 8 43.58 38.31 -20.78
C LEU A 8 42.16 38.31 -21.36
N LEU A 9 41.75 37.17 -21.94
CA LEU A 9 40.39 36.94 -22.41
C LEU A 9 39.51 36.69 -21.17
N ILE A 10 38.83 37.73 -20.68
CA ILE A 10 37.77 37.58 -19.68
C ILE A 10 36.56 37.00 -20.40
N VAL A 11 36.41 35.68 -20.34
CA VAL A 11 35.17 35.01 -20.72
C VAL A 11 34.17 35.26 -19.60
N LEU A 12 33.29 36.25 -19.81
CA LEU A 12 32.03 36.35 -19.07
C LEU A 12 31.19 35.12 -19.45
N LEU A 13 31.34 34.04 -18.68
CA LEU A 13 30.35 32.97 -18.63
C LEU A 13 29.08 33.59 -18.03
N SER A 14 28.21 34.12 -18.89
CA SER A 14 26.83 34.35 -18.53
C SER A 14 26.26 33.00 -18.14
N ASN A 15 26.11 32.75 -16.83
CA ASN A 15 25.26 31.69 -16.34
C ASN A 15 23.86 32.00 -16.85
N ILE A 16 23.47 31.40 -17.97
CA ILE A 16 22.08 31.36 -18.40
C ILE A 16 21.42 30.46 -17.38
N ILE A 17 20.85 31.07 -16.35
CA ILE A 17 19.88 30.40 -15.48
C ILE A 17 18.68 30.17 -16.38
N ALA A 18 18.66 29.04 -17.07
CA ALA A 18 17.44 28.59 -17.73
C ALA A 18 16.41 28.38 -16.62
N ALA A 19 15.23 28.94 -16.80
CA ALA A 19 14.15 28.74 -15.86
C ALA A 19 13.81 27.24 -15.84
N GLN A 20 13.78 26.62 -14.66
CA GLN A 20 13.51 25.20 -14.52
C GLN A 20 12.08 24.91 -14.95
N THR A 21 11.90 23.93 -15.84
CA THR A 21 10.60 23.44 -16.28
C THR A 21 10.36 22.04 -15.75
N THR A 22 9.09 21.75 -15.50
CA THR A 22 8.55 20.45 -15.12
C THR A 22 7.91 19.83 -16.35
N ALA A 23 8.21 18.57 -16.66
CA ALA A 23 7.59 17.87 -17.78
C ALA A 23 6.13 17.51 -17.45
N ILE A 24 5.21 17.79 -18.38
CA ILE A 24 3.78 17.48 -18.29
C ILE A 24 3.38 16.75 -19.58
N PRO A 25 3.68 15.46 -19.71
CA PRO A 25 3.51 14.73 -20.97
C PRO A 25 2.04 14.53 -21.39
N ASP A 26 1.10 14.56 -20.43
CA ASP A 26 -0.33 14.45 -20.71
C ASP A 26 -0.91 15.83 -21.13
N PRO A 27 -1.37 15.99 -22.39
CA PRO A 27 -1.86 17.27 -22.87
C PRO A 27 -3.17 17.69 -22.19
N ASN A 28 -3.97 16.76 -21.64
CA ASN A 28 -5.16 17.12 -20.88
C ASN A 28 -4.78 17.65 -19.50
N PHE A 29 -3.74 17.11 -18.88
CA PHE A 29 -3.22 17.63 -17.61
C PHE A 29 -2.66 19.04 -17.80
N GLU A 30 -1.80 19.23 -18.80
CA GLU A 30 -1.24 20.54 -19.13
C GLU A 30 -2.34 21.55 -19.50
N GLN A 31 -3.32 21.14 -20.31
CA GLN A 31 -4.46 21.99 -20.62
C GLN A 31 -5.26 22.37 -19.37
N ALA A 32 -5.36 21.49 -18.37
CA ALA A 32 -5.95 21.82 -17.08
C ALA A 32 -5.12 22.86 -16.32
N LEU A 33 -3.78 22.73 -16.31
CA LEU A 33 -2.88 23.72 -15.71
C LEU A 33 -2.99 25.10 -16.39
N ILE A 34 -3.08 25.14 -17.72
CA ILE A 34 -3.33 26.37 -18.49
C ILE A 34 -4.66 27.00 -18.08
N ASN A 35 -5.73 26.19 -17.98
CA ASN A 35 -7.05 26.69 -17.59
C ASN A 35 -7.10 27.21 -16.14
N LEU A 36 -6.27 26.65 -15.26
CA LEU A 36 -6.10 27.10 -13.87
C LEU A 36 -5.18 28.33 -13.75
N GLY A 37 -4.50 28.72 -14.82
CA GLY A 37 -3.57 29.85 -14.85
C GLY A 37 -2.19 29.56 -14.29
N TYR A 38 -1.83 28.28 -14.12
CA TYR A 38 -0.48 27.86 -13.74
C TYR A 38 0.47 27.76 -14.93
N ASP A 39 -0.10 27.66 -16.13
CA ASP A 39 0.64 27.65 -17.38
C ASP A 39 -0.04 28.55 -18.44
N THR A 40 0.62 28.79 -19.57
CA THR A 40 0.14 29.70 -20.61
C THR A 40 0.37 29.16 -22.01
N GLY A 41 -0.52 29.52 -22.94
CA GLY A 41 -0.37 29.16 -24.35
C GLY A 41 -1.16 27.91 -24.70
N THR A 42 -0.54 27.03 -25.48
CA THR A 42 -1.09 25.72 -25.88
C THR A 42 -0.22 24.63 -25.26
N PRO A 43 -0.77 23.45 -24.95
CA PRO A 43 0.01 22.34 -24.42
C PRO A 43 1.30 22.10 -25.22
N ASP A 44 2.45 22.29 -24.59
CA ASP A 44 3.79 22.12 -25.13
C ASP A 44 4.63 21.05 -24.42
N GLY A 45 4.02 20.34 -23.46
CA GLY A 45 4.57 19.21 -22.72
C GLY A 45 5.30 19.62 -21.44
N GLN A 46 5.19 20.87 -20.99
CA GLN A 46 5.94 21.36 -19.83
C GLN A 46 5.26 22.56 -19.16
N VAL A 47 5.59 22.78 -17.89
CA VAL A 47 5.20 24.00 -17.15
C VAL A 47 6.42 24.59 -16.45
N LEU A 48 6.45 25.91 -16.27
CA LEU A 48 7.49 26.53 -15.46
C LEU A 48 7.35 26.06 -13.99
N THR A 49 8.36 25.38 -13.44
CA THR A 49 8.31 24.80 -12.08
C THR A 49 8.01 25.86 -11.00
N ALA A 50 8.47 27.09 -11.20
CA ALA A 50 8.19 28.22 -10.30
C ALA A 50 6.70 28.63 -10.23
N ASN A 51 5.88 28.24 -11.21
CA ASN A 51 4.44 28.50 -11.20
C ASN A 51 3.67 27.48 -10.37
N ILE A 52 4.20 26.27 -10.18
CA ILE A 52 3.50 25.15 -9.54
C ILE A 52 4.04 24.79 -8.15
N ASN A 53 5.31 25.08 -7.86
CA ASN A 53 5.97 24.63 -6.64
C ASN A 53 5.41 25.22 -5.33
N SER A 54 4.61 26.28 -5.41
CA SER A 54 3.93 26.93 -4.28
C SER A 54 2.42 26.65 -4.23
N VAL A 55 1.89 25.88 -5.18
CA VAL A 55 0.48 25.53 -5.24
C VAL A 55 0.15 24.54 -4.12
N THR A 56 -0.82 24.90 -3.28
CA THR A 56 -1.23 24.09 -2.13
C THR A 56 -2.47 23.24 -2.38
N SER A 57 -3.25 23.56 -3.41
CA SER A 57 -4.44 22.82 -3.83
C SER A 57 -4.51 22.72 -5.34
N LEU A 58 -4.71 21.50 -5.85
CA LEU A 58 -4.84 21.23 -7.28
C LEU A 58 -6.12 20.42 -7.56
N GLU A 59 -7.00 20.99 -8.37
CA GLU A 59 -8.29 20.40 -8.77
C GLU A 59 -8.31 20.12 -10.28
N VAL A 60 -8.15 18.86 -10.65
CA VAL A 60 -8.08 18.38 -12.05
C VAL A 60 -9.09 17.27 -12.32
N ILE A 61 -10.32 17.49 -11.86
CA ILE A 61 -11.43 16.53 -11.85
C ILE A 61 -12.07 16.38 -13.24
N ASN A 62 -12.34 15.14 -13.66
CA ASN A 62 -13.09 14.83 -14.89
C ASN A 62 -12.53 15.56 -16.12
N LYS A 63 -11.21 15.42 -16.33
CA LYS A 63 -10.48 16.07 -17.42
C LYS A 63 -9.97 15.08 -18.46
N PHE A 64 -10.31 13.80 -18.33
CA PHE A 64 -9.78 12.72 -19.17
C PHE A 64 -8.25 12.63 -19.10
N ILE A 65 -7.67 12.94 -17.94
CA ILE A 65 -6.23 12.83 -17.70
C ILE A 65 -5.88 11.36 -17.53
N SER A 66 -4.86 10.92 -18.25
CA SER A 66 -4.35 9.55 -18.20
C SER A 66 -3.03 9.44 -17.43
N ASP A 67 -2.28 10.53 -17.35
CA ASP A 67 -0.97 10.59 -16.71
C ASP A 67 -0.80 11.93 -15.97
N LEU A 68 -0.44 11.87 -14.68
CA LEU A 68 -0.17 13.02 -13.83
C LEU A 68 1.32 13.31 -13.64
N THR A 69 2.21 12.69 -14.42
CA THR A 69 3.65 13.00 -14.42
C THR A 69 3.89 14.51 -14.39
N GLY A 70 4.74 14.95 -13.47
CA GLY A 70 4.99 16.35 -13.12
C GLY A 70 4.28 16.80 -11.85
N ILE A 71 3.33 16.01 -11.31
CA ILE A 71 2.70 16.26 -10.01
C ILE A 71 3.71 16.28 -8.85
N GLU A 72 4.82 15.57 -9.00
CA GLU A 72 5.91 15.45 -8.03
C GLU A 72 6.55 16.82 -7.73
N ASP A 73 6.51 17.76 -8.68
CA ASP A 73 7.06 19.11 -8.52
C ASP A 73 6.08 20.10 -7.83
N PHE A 74 4.84 19.68 -7.56
CA PHE A 74 3.91 20.40 -6.68
C PHE A 74 4.28 20.16 -5.21
N THR A 75 5.48 20.58 -4.82
CA THR A 75 6.09 20.26 -3.52
C THR A 75 5.35 20.86 -2.31
N ALA A 76 4.58 21.93 -2.50
CA ALA A 76 3.74 22.55 -1.47
C ALA A 76 2.32 21.96 -1.40
N LEU A 77 1.99 20.95 -2.19
CA LEU A 77 0.63 20.44 -2.33
C LEU A 77 0.13 19.80 -1.03
N THR A 78 -1.02 20.28 -0.56
CA THR A 78 -1.72 19.78 0.63
C THR A 78 -3.05 19.10 0.29
N THR A 79 -3.63 19.44 -0.86
CA THR A 79 -4.88 18.88 -1.38
C THR A 79 -4.72 18.54 -2.87
N LEU A 80 -5.02 17.30 -3.23
CA LEU A 80 -5.08 16.84 -4.61
C LEU A 80 -6.45 16.23 -4.91
N GLU A 81 -7.17 16.82 -5.86
CA GLU A 81 -8.44 16.30 -6.38
C GLU A 81 -8.28 15.92 -7.85
N CYS A 82 -8.06 14.63 -8.11
CA CYS A 82 -7.85 14.07 -9.45
C CYS A 82 -8.84 12.95 -9.80
N TYR A 83 -9.99 12.93 -9.11
CA TYR A 83 -11.02 11.91 -9.32
C TYR A 83 -11.74 12.04 -10.68
N GLN A 84 -12.38 10.95 -11.12
CA GLN A 84 -13.05 10.85 -12.42
C GLN A 84 -12.11 11.02 -13.63
N ASN A 85 -10.91 10.45 -13.57
CA ASN A 85 -9.95 10.47 -14.68
C ASN A 85 -9.67 9.04 -15.17
N GLN A 86 -8.56 8.85 -15.90
CA GLN A 86 -8.15 7.59 -16.50
C GLN A 86 -6.77 7.16 -16.00
N LEU A 87 -6.40 7.58 -14.79
CA LEU A 87 -5.09 7.32 -14.20
C LEU A 87 -4.92 5.82 -13.94
N THR A 88 -3.85 5.23 -14.45
CA THR A 88 -3.43 3.85 -14.15
C THR A 88 -2.32 3.79 -13.10
N TYR A 89 -1.62 4.92 -12.91
CA TYR A 89 -0.55 5.14 -11.96
C TYR A 89 -0.64 6.56 -11.40
N LEU A 90 -0.10 6.75 -10.18
CA LEU A 90 -0.04 8.05 -9.51
C LEU A 90 1.17 8.03 -8.54
N ASP A 91 2.23 8.77 -8.86
CA ASP A 91 3.36 8.99 -7.96
C ASP A 91 3.08 10.20 -7.06
N LEU A 92 3.12 10.02 -5.75
CA LEU A 92 2.97 11.08 -4.76
C LEU A 92 4.14 11.12 -3.77
N THR A 93 5.25 10.45 -4.08
CA THR A 93 6.39 10.29 -3.18
C THR A 93 7.04 11.62 -2.81
N GLN A 94 6.94 12.64 -3.66
CA GLN A 94 7.44 13.99 -3.40
C GLN A 94 6.41 14.93 -2.76
N ASN A 95 5.12 14.59 -2.82
CA ASN A 95 4.03 15.40 -2.27
C ASN A 95 3.80 15.10 -0.78
N ILE A 96 4.88 15.15 0.02
CA ILE A 96 4.92 14.73 1.44
C ILE A 96 4.00 15.57 2.36
N ASN A 97 3.56 16.74 1.89
CA ASN A 97 2.68 17.66 2.62
C ASN A 97 1.17 17.36 2.41
N LEU A 98 0.83 16.34 1.62
CA LEU A 98 -0.57 15.99 1.34
C LEU A 98 -1.33 15.63 2.61
N THR A 99 -2.47 16.29 2.81
CA THR A 99 -3.44 16.06 3.89
C THR A 99 -4.75 15.49 3.36
N THR A 100 -5.08 15.78 2.09
CA THR A 100 -6.30 15.34 1.41
C THR A 100 -5.97 14.83 0.02
N LEU A 101 -6.38 13.59 -0.26
CA LEU A 101 -6.24 12.96 -1.58
C LEU A 101 -7.57 12.36 -2.04
N TRP A 102 -8.10 12.88 -3.14
CA TRP A 102 -9.25 12.32 -3.85
C TRP A 102 -8.83 11.84 -5.24
N CYS A 103 -8.55 10.54 -5.35
CA CYS A 103 -8.15 9.85 -6.58
C CYS A 103 -9.16 8.76 -7.00
N ASN A 104 -10.38 8.82 -6.46
CA ASN A 104 -11.45 7.87 -6.77
C ASN A 104 -11.92 7.92 -8.24
N GLN A 105 -12.58 6.85 -8.69
CA GLN A 105 -13.08 6.73 -10.07
C GLN A 105 -11.95 6.92 -11.11
N ASN A 106 -10.88 6.15 -10.95
CA ASN A 106 -9.75 6.03 -11.87
C ASN A 106 -9.53 4.55 -12.22
N GLN A 107 -8.36 4.20 -12.74
CA GLN A 107 -7.97 2.85 -13.13
C GLN A 107 -6.68 2.40 -12.41
N LEU A 108 -6.44 2.94 -11.21
CA LEU A 108 -5.23 2.66 -10.42
C LEU A 108 -5.19 1.19 -10.02
N ILE A 109 -4.06 0.53 -10.28
CA ILE A 109 -3.79 -0.86 -9.86
C ILE A 109 -3.03 -0.88 -8.54
N THR A 110 -2.18 0.12 -8.32
CA THR A 110 -1.44 0.34 -7.09
C THR A 110 -1.57 1.80 -6.66
N LEU A 111 -1.41 2.04 -5.36
CA LEU A 111 -1.35 3.37 -4.78
C LEU A 111 -0.46 3.31 -3.55
N ASP A 112 0.69 3.98 -3.60
CA ASP A 112 1.59 4.13 -2.46
C ASP A 112 1.31 5.49 -1.80
N VAL A 113 0.93 5.45 -0.53
CA VAL A 113 0.70 6.64 0.32
C VAL A 113 1.58 6.65 1.56
N THR A 114 2.59 5.77 1.63
CA THR A 114 3.42 5.56 2.82
C THR A 114 4.26 6.79 3.17
N GLN A 115 4.62 7.61 2.18
CA GLN A 115 5.35 8.86 2.38
C GLN A 115 4.43 10.05 2.75
N ASN A 116 3.14 9.96 2.46
CA ASN A 116 2.17 11.03 2.72
C ASN A 116 1.62 10.93 4.16
N THR A 117 2.53 10.92 5.14
CA THR A 117 2.23 10.68 6.57
C THR A 117 1.28 11.71 7.19
N ALA A 118 1.12 12.88 6.56
CA ALA A 118 0.19 13.93 6.97
C ALA A 118 -1.26 13.71 6.48
N LEU A 119 -1.55 12.65 5.72
CA LEU A 119 -2.89 12.37 5.20
C LEU A 119 -3.91 12.21 6.33
N THR A 120 -4.95 13.04 6.26
CA THR A 120 -6.15 12.95 7.12
C THR A 120 -7.36 12.42 6.37
N TRP A 121 -7.36 12.54 5.04
CA TRP A 121 -8.46 12.14 4.16
C TRP A 121 -7.94 11.43 2.91
N LEU A 122 -8.37 10.18 2.71
CA LEU A 122 -8.04 9.39 1.53
C LEU A 122 -9.30 8.80 0.89
N SER A 123 -9.55 9.17 -0.36
CA SER A 123 -10.60 8.59 -1.21
C SER A 123 -9.98 8.00 -2.47
N CYS A 124 -9.90 6.67 -2.53
CA CYS A 124 -9.42 5.88 -3.66
C CYS A 124 -10.45 4.84 -4.14
N HIS A 125 -11.72 5.00 -3.75
CA HIS A 125 -12.82 4.11 -4.15
C HIS A 125 -13.05 4.09 -5.67
N PHE A 126 -13.64 3.02 -6.22
CA PHE A 126 -13.75 2.79 -7.67
C PHE A 126 -12.40 2.88 -8.40
N ASN A 127 -11.49 1.98 -8.04
CA ASN A 127 -10.23 1.74 -8.74
C ASN A 127 -10.06 0.22 -8.95
N GLN A 128 -8.85 -0.24 -9.24
CA GLN A 128 -8.50 -1.65 -9.44
C GLN A 128 -7.44 -2.11 -8.41
N LEU A 129 -7.38 -1.46 -7.25
CA LEU A 129 -6.39 -1.74 -6.21
C LEU A 129 -6.57 -3.15 -5.66
N THR A 130 -5.48 -3.90 -5.55
CA THR A 130 -5.45 -5.24 -4.94
C THR A 130 -4.94 -5.22 -3.50
N SER A 131 -4.23 -4.15 -3.13
CA SER A 131 -3.71 -3.90 -1.78
C SER A 131 -3.69 -2.40 -1.51
N LEU A 132 -3.65 -2.05 -0.23
CA LEU A 132 -3.49 -0.67 0.23
C LEU A 132 -2.81 -0.69 1.60
N ASP A 133 -1.65 -0.06 1.71
CA ASP A 133 -0.97 0.16 2.99
C ASP A 133 -1.23 1.58 3.47
N VAL A 134 -1.88 1.69 4.64
CA VAL A 134 -2.17 2.96 5.33
C VAL A 134 -1.56 3.01 6.72
N THR A 135 -0.64 2.10 7.04
CA THR A 135 -0.07 1.96 8.39
C THR A 135 0.75 3.18 8.83
N GLN A 136 1.32 3.91 7.87
CA GLN A 136 2.07 5.15 8.13
C GLN A 136 1.17 6.39 8.25
N ASN A 137 -0.08 6.33 7.77
CA ASN A 137 -1.01 7.46 7.75
C ASN A 137 -1.82 7.50 9.06
N THR A 138 -1.12 7.61 10.19
CA THR A 138 -1.70 7.57 11.55
C THR A 138 -2.68 8.70 11.84
N ALA A 139 -2.62 9.79 11.06
CA ALA A 139 -3.53 10.93 11.13
C ALA A 139 -4.84 10.74 10.35
N LEU A 140 -5.04 9.61 9.64
CA LEU A 140 -6.26 9.36 8.87
C LEU A 140 -7.51 9.39 9.74
N THR A 141 -8.44 10.26 9.34
CA THR A 141 -9.78 10.37 9.94
C THR A 141 -10.86 9.85 8.99
N HIS A 142 -10.62 9.90 7.68
CA HIS A 142 -11.56 9.47 6.64
C HIS A 142 -10.83 8.60 5.63
N LEU A 143 -11.32 7.37 5.47
CA LEU A 143 -10.78 6.41 4.52
C LEU A 143 -11.90 5.80 3.70
N SER A 144 -11.81 5.94 2.37
CA SER A 144 -12.76 5.35 1.42
C SER A 144 -12.02 4.62 0.30
N PHE A 145 -12.05 3.28 0.34
CA PHE A 145 -11.42 2.41 -0.67
C PHE A 145 -12.39 1.37 -1.25
N GLY A 146 -13.70 1.49 -1.00
CA GLY A 146 -14.70 0.58 -1.58
C GLY A 146 -14.64 0.47 -3.12
N ASN A 147 -15.27 -0.56 -3.68
CA ASN A 147 -15.22 -0.86 -5.12
C ASN A 147 -13.77 -1.01 -5.63
N ASN A 148 -12.97 -1.80 -4.91
CA ASN A 148 -11.62 -2.24 -5.28
C ASN A 148 -11.53 -3.78 -5.12
N GLN A 149 -10.35 -4.36 -5.35
CA GLN A 149 -10.08 -5.80 -5.25
C GLN A 149 -9.24 -6.14 -4.00
N ILE A 150 -9.32 -5.32 -2.96
CA ILE A 150 -8.59 -5.47 -1.71
C ILE A 150 -9.24 -6.58 -0.86
N SER A 151 -8.44 -7.57 -0.46
CA SER A 151 -8.89 -8.74 0.32
C SER A 151 -8.54 -8.68 1.81
N SER A 152 -7.53 -7.88 2.18
CA SER A 152 -7.13 -7.60 3.55
C SER A 152 -6.73 -6.14 3.71
N ILE A 153 -6.90 -5.61 4.92
CA ILE A 153 -6.51 -4.25 5.28
C ILE A 153 -6.06 -4.23 6.75
N ASN A 154 -4.94 -3.56 7.04
CA ASN A 154 -4.47 -3.34 8.40
C ASN A 154 -4.80 -1.90 8.82
N LEU A 155 -5.72 -1.75 9.76
CA LEU A 155 -6.15 -0.44 10.29
C LEU A 155 -5.74 -0.22 11.74
N THR A 156 -4.84 -1.04 12.29
CA THR A 156 -4.44 -1.01 13.70
C THR A 156 -3.77 0.30 14.11
N GLN A 157 -3.07 0.96 13.18
CA GLN A 157 -2.39 2.24 13.42
C GLN A 157 -3.30 3.46 13.20
N ASN A 158 -4.44 3.31 12.51
CA ASN A 158 -5.33 4.41 12.15
C ASN A 158 -6.36 4.67 13.26
N THR A 159 -5.89 4.89 14.49
CA THR A 159 -6.75 5.06 15.69
C THR A 159 -7.63 6.32 15.67
N ALA A 160 -7.26 7.30 14.83
CA ALA A 160 -8.01 8.53 14.60
C ALA A 160 -9.18 8.38 13.59
N LEU A 161 -9.38 7.18 13.02
CA LEU A 161 -10.39 6.96 11.98
C LEU A 161 -11.81 7.18 12.52
N ILE A 162 -12.57 8.03 11.84
CA ILE A 162 -13.96 8.43 12.15
C ILE A 162 -14.92 7.83 11.12
N TYR A 163 -14.50 7.81 9.85
CA TYR A 163 -15.26 7.32 8.70
C TYR A 163 -14.47 6.24 7.96
N LEU A 164 -15.10 5.08 7.76
CA LEU A 164 -14.58 4.00 6.94
C LEU A 164 -15.61 3.54 5.91
N ASN A 165 -15.26 3.68 4.63
CA ASN A 165 -15.99 3.06 3.53
C ASN A 165 -15.11 2.06 2.78
N CYS A 166 -15.46 0.79 2.92
CA CYS A 166 -14.86 -0.34 2.24
C CYS A 166 -15.93 -1.21 1.54
N GLU A 167 -17.03 -0.60 1.08
CA GLU A 167 -18.13 -1.31 0.43
C GLU A 167 -17.73 -1.98 -0.88
N PHE A 168 -18.49 -3.00 -1.30
CA PHE A 168 -18.33 -3.67 -2.61
C PHE A 168 -16.88 -4.07 -2.94
N GLY A 169 -16.18 -4.67 -1.97
CA GLY A 169 -14.79 -5.13 -2.09
C GLY A 169 -14.65 -6.65 -2.04
N GLN A 170 -13.47 -7.11 -1.63
CA GLN A 170 -13.16 -8.54 -1.47
C GLN A 170 -12.69 -8.88 -0.05
N LEU A 171 -12.94 -8.01 0.93
CA LEU A 171 -12.46 -8.20 2.30
C LEU A 171 -13.00 -9.49 2.91
N ILE A 172 -12.10 -10.28 3.52
CA ILE A 172 -12.43 -11.53 4.21
C ILE A 172 -12.55 -11.30 5.72
N ASN A 173 -11.69 -10.44 6.28
CA ASN A 173 -11.69 -10.10 7.70
C ASN A 173 -11.60 -8.59 7.85
N LEU A 174 -12.25 -8.06 8.90
CA LEU A 174 -12.14 -6.66 9.26
C LEU A 174 -12.09 -6.53 10.79
N ASP A 175 -10.90 -6.22 11.30
CA ASP A 175 -10.66 -5.92 12.72
C ASP A 175 -10.60 -4.41 12.91
N LEU A 176 -11.52 -3.89 13.73
CA LEU A 176 -11.64 -2.46 14.04
C LEU A 176 -11.45 -2.18 15.54
N THR A 177 -10.87 -3.11 16.29
CA THR A 177 -10.70 -3.01 17.75
C THR A 177 -9.91 -1.79 18.22
N GLN A 178 -9.01 -1.27 17.39
CA GLN A 178 -8.19 -0.08 17.69
C GLN A 178 -8.80 1.23 17.17
N ASN A 179 -9.89 1.18 16.40
CA ASN A 179 -10.50 2.35 15.77
C ASN A 179 -11.59 2.93 16.69
N ASN A 180 -11.19 3.37 17.89
CA ASN A 180 -12.08 3.83 18.97
C ASN A 180 -12.83 5.13 18.65
N SER A 181 -12.42 5.85 17.60
CA SER A 181 -13.09 7.09 17.14
C SER A 181 -14.11 6.84 16.04
N LEU A 182 -14.25 5.60 15.54
CA LEU A 182 -15.07 5.28 14.38
C LEU A 182 -16.55 5.44 14.71
N ILE A 183 -17.29 6.17 13.86
CA ILE A 183 -18.73 6.40 14.00
C ILE A 183 -19.52 6.10 12.72
N ASP A 184 -18.85 6.03 11.56
CA ASP A 184 -19.47 5.69 10.29
C ASP A 184 -18.73 4.54 9.62
N LEU A 185 -19.44 3.42 9.41
CA LEU A 185 -18.90 2.23 8.77
C LEU A 185 -19.81 1.70 7.67
N TYR A 186 -19.25 1.64 6.46
CA TYR A 186 -19.82 0.99 5.29
C TYR A 186 -18.92 -0.17 4.87
N CYS A 187 -19.28 -1.39 5.23
CA CYS A 187 -18.55 -2.62 4.86
C CYS A 187 -19.44 -3.65 4.14
N HIS A 188 -20.58 -3.21 3.62
CA HIS A 188 -21.51 -4.07 2.90
C HIS A 188 -20.93 -4.54 1.55
N GLY A 189 -21.37 -5.71 1.07
CA GLY A 189 -20.94 -6.23 -0.23
C GLY A 189 -19.50 -6.75 -0.28
N ASN A 190 -19.00 -7.32 0.82
CA ASN A 190 -17.70 -7.98 0.90
C ASN A 190 -17.84 -9.51 1.04
N GLN A 191 -16.74 -10.18 1.38
CA GLN A 191 -16.69 -11.62 1.65
C GLN A 191 -16.39 -11.88 3.13
N LEU A 192 -16.82 -10.99 4.03
CA LEU A 192 -16.45 -11.04 5.43
C LEU A 192 -16.88 -12.38 6.06
N THR A 193 -15.95 -13.04 6.74
CA THR A 193 -16.21 -14.15 7.66
C THR A 193 -16.06 -13.70 9.11
N CYS A 194 -15.32 -12.62 9.33
CA CYS A 194 -15.09 -12.00 10.62
C CYS A 194 -15.19 -10.47 10.53
N LEU A 195 -15.97 -9.88 11.44
CA LEU A 195 -16.04 -8.44 11.67
C LEU A 195 -15.97 -8.18 13.18
N ASN A 196 -14.87 -7.56 13.64
CA ASN A 196 -14.70 -7.19 15.03
C ASN A 196 -14.81 -5.68 15.20
N LEU A 197 -15.91 -5.26 15.82
CA LEU A 197 -16.29 -3.89 16.12
C LEU A 197 -16.23 -3.59 17.62
N LYS A 198 -15.56 -4.41 18.42
CA LYS A 198 -15.42 -4.21 19.87
C LYS A 198 -14.40 -3.10 20.19
N ASN A 199 -14.69 -1.90 19.73
CA ASN A 199 -13.82 -0.73 19.75
C ASN A 199 -14.16 0.26 20.88
N GLY A 200 -15.12 -0.09 21.75
CA GLY A 200 -15.57 0.76 22.84
C GLY A 200 -16.45 1.94 22.42
N ASN A 201 -16.82 2.07 21.13
CA ASN A 201 -17.51 3.24 20.58
C ASN A 201 -18.84 2.92 19.88
N ASN A 202 -19.34 1.67 19.95
CA ASN A 202 -20.55 1.25 19.21
C ASN A 202 -21.76 2.17 19.42
N ASN A 203 -21.95 2.69 20.64
CA ASN A 203 -23.10 3.54 20.99
C ASN A 203 -23.11 4.93 20.31
N ASN A 204 -21.97 5.34 19.73
CA ASN A 204 -21.80 6.65 19.10
C ASN A 204 -21.84 6.59 17.57
N PHE A 205 -22.10 5.42 16.98
CA PHE A 205 -22.20 5.29 15.52
C PHE A 205 -23.40 6.06 14.98
N ASN A 206 -23.20 6.83 13.90
CA ASN A 206 -24.32 7.39 13.14
C ASN A 206 -24.76 6.41 12.06
N VAL A 207 -23.82 5.76 11.39
CA VAL A 207 -24.09 4.80 10.32
C VAL A 207 -23.30 3.51 10.51
N TYR A 208 -24.02 2.39 10.38
CA TYR A 208 -23.44 1.06 10.34
C TYR A 208 -24.13 0.25 9.25
N GLU A 209 -23.36 -0.29 8.30
CA GLU A 209 -23.85 -1.14 7.21
C GLU A 209 -22.89 -2.30 6.93
N SER A 210 -23.35 -3.53 7.15
CA SER A 210 -22.56 -4.75 6.91
C SER A 210 -23.32 -5.82 6.11
N ARG A 211 -24.42 -5.45 5.43
CA ARG A 211 -25.22 -6.36 4.61
C ARG A 211 -24.41 -6.95 3.45
N SER A 212 -24.96 -7.95 2.79
CA SER A 212 -24.36 -8.56 1.60
C SER A 212 -22.97 -9.13 1.90
N ASN A 213 -22.79 -9.73 3.07
CA ASN A 213 -21.63 -10.53 3.46
C ASN A 213 -22.08 -11.99 3.69
N PRO A 214 -22.10 -12.82 2.64
CA PRO A 214 -22.72 -14.15 2.68
C PRO A 214 -22.19 -15.10 3.75
N ASN A 215 -20.93 -14.92 4.17
CA ASN A 215 -20.26 -15.79 5.13
C ASN A 215 -20.15 -15.18 6.54
N LEU A 216 -20.65 -13.96 6.74
CA LEU A 216 -20.59 -13.27 8.03
C LEU A 216 -21.77 -13.71 8.90
N THR A 217 -21.52 -14.65 9.81
CA THR A 217 -22.55 -15.20 10.72
C THR A 217 -22.56 -14.53 12.09
N CYS A 218 -21.41 -13.98 12.49
CA CYS A 218 -21.24 -13.34 13.78
C CYS A 218 -20.43 -12.05 13.64
N ILE A 219 -20.92 -10.99 14.26
CA ILE A 219 -20.28 -9.68 14.34
C ILE A 219 -19.95 -9.43 15.80
N GLU A 220 -18.66 -9.26 16.11
CA GLU A 220 -18.22 -9.02 17.48
C GLU A 220 -18.37 -7.54 17.84
N VAL A 221 -19.05 -7.26 18.95
CA VAL A 221 -19.44 -5.91 19.36
C VAL A 221 -19.22 -5.69 20.86
N ASP A 222 -19.25 -4.43 21.29
CA ASP A 222 -19.14 -4.04 22.70
C ASP A 222 -20.33 -4.55 23.53
N ASN A 223 -21.54 -4.46 22.98
CA ASN A 223 -22.78 -4.85 23.64
C ASN A 223 -23.81 -5.41 22.65
N ALA A 224 -23.95 -6.74 22.62
CA ALA A 224 -24.85 -7.43 21.70
C ALA A 224 -26.32 -6.98 21.84
N SER A 225 -26.83 -6.73 23.05
CA SER A 225 -28.22 -6.32 23.24
C SER A 225 -28.50 -4.92 22.68
N TRP A 226 -27.56 -3.98 22.89
CA TRP A 226 -27.65 -2.64 22.31
C TRP A 226 -27.56 -2.70 20.78
N SER A 227 -26.60 -3.44 20.22
CA SER A 227 -26.43 -3.56 18.77
C SER A 227 -27.65 -4.18 18.09
N ASN A 228 -28.23 -5.25 18.66
CA ASN A 228 -29.47 -5.85 18.12
C ASN A 228 -30.67 -4.89 18.08
N THR A 229 -30.68 -3.86 18.93
CA THR A 229 -31.78 -2.87 18.98
C THR A 229 -31.56 -1.72 17.99
N ASN A 230 -30.30 -1.29 17.81
CA ASN A 230 -29.98 -0.04 17.09
C ASN A 230 -29.43 -0.28 15.68
N TRP A 231 -28.84 -1.44 15.40
CA TRP A 231 -28.23 -1.76 14.11
C TRP A 231 -29.07 -2.79 13.37
N ILE A 232 -29.77 -2.33 12.33
CA ILE A 232 -30.68 -3.15 11.51
C ILE A 232 -30.12 -3.49 10.12
N ASN A 233 -28.96 -2.96 9.78
CA ASN A 233 -28.35 -3.10 8.45
C ASN A 233 -27.34 -4.26 8.41
N ILE A 234 -27.77 -5.43 8.85
CA ILE A 234 -27.02 -6.70 8.76
C ILE A 234 -27.79 -7.71 7.91
N ASP A 235 -27.11 -8.78 7.49
CA ASP A 235 -27.77 -9.92 6.84
C ASP A 235 -28.61 -10.72 7.83
N ALA A 236 -29.67 -11.37 7.33
CA ALA A 236 -30.62 -12.10 8.19
C ALA A 236 -30.01 -13.32 8.92
N TRP A 237 -28.85 -13.82 8.45
CA TRP A 237 -28.09 -14.90 9.10
C TRP A 237 -26.98 -14.41 10.02
N ALA A 238 -26.68 -13.10 10.00
CA ALA A 238 -25.69 -12.50 10.88
C ALA A 238 -26.31 -12.21 12.26
N SER A 239 -25.49 -12.24 13.29
CA SER A 239 -25.90 -11.89 14.64
C SER A 239 -24.80 -11.13 15.37
N PHE A 240 -25.20 -10.23 16.28
CA PHE A 240 -24.26 -9.56 17.16
C PHE A 240 -23.95 -10.42 18.39
N SER A 241 -22.67 -10.54 18.73
CA SER A 241 -22.18 -11.20 19.95
C SER A 241 -21.04 -10.40 20.58
N THR A 242 -20.84 -10.55 21.88
CA THR A 242 -19.65 -9.98 22.57
C THR A 242 -18.43 -10.90 22.50
N ASN A 243 -18.60 -12.08 21.92
CA ASN A 243 -17.58 -13.09 21.65
C ASN A 243 -18.08 -13.99 20.51
N CYS A 244 -17.47 -13.87 19.33
CA CYS A 244 -17.81 -14.72 18.18
C CYS A 244 -17.03 -16.04 18.15
N ASN A 245 -16.07 -16.25 19.07
CA ASN A 245 -15.08 -17.33 19.06
C ASN A 245 -14.30 -17.46 17.73
N ASN A 246 -14.37 -16.44 16.87
CA ASN A 246 -13.62 -16.32 15.64
C ASN A 246 -12.58 -15.22 15.86
N THR A 247 -11.31 -15.52 15.62
CA THR A 247 -10.28 -14.48 15.60
C THR A 247 -10.40 -13.74 14.27
N CYS A 248 -10.68 -12.43 14.31
CA CYS A 248 -10.52 -11.56 13.13
C CYS A 248 -9.04 -11.31 12.80
N SER A 249 -8.14 -12.08 13.41
CA SER A 249 -6.79 -12.25 12.92
C SER A 249 -6.88 -12.74 11.48
N THR A 250 -6.11 -12.08 10.62
CA THR A 250 -5.76 -12.59 9.31
C THR A 250 -5.07 -13.93 9.51
N VAL A 251 -5.84 -15.02 9.59
CA VAL A 251 -5.37 -16.37 9.29
C VAL A 251 -5.50 -16.59 7.77
N GLY A 252 -5.30 -15.53 6.98
CA GLY A 252 -4.46 -15.73 5.80
C GLY A 252 -3.09 -16.03 6.38
N ILE A 253 -2.38 -17.01 5.81
CA ILE A 253 -0.93 -17.18 6.02
C ILE A 253 -0.37 -15.81 6.35
N ASP A 254 0.08 -15.62 7.60
CA ASP A 254 0.65 -14.35 8.05
C ASP A 254 1.50 -13.83 6.91
N ASP A 255 1.50 -12.50 6.78
CA ASP A 255 2.59 -11.76 6.17
C ASP A 255 3.76 -12.70 5.98
N VAL A 256 4.07 -13.02 4.72
CA VAL A 256 5.49 -13.14 4.43
C VAL A 256 5.97 -11.75 4.82
N VAL A 257 6.29 -11.59 6.12
CA VAL A 257 7.44 -10.84 6.55
C VAL A 257 8.42 -11.27 5.49
N ASP A 258 8.70 -10.33 4.59
CA ASP A 258 9.78 -10.44 3.68
C ASP A 258 11.01 -10.51 4.59
N ASN A 259 11.21 -11.68 5.19
CA ASN A 259 12.49 -12.17 5.60
C ASN A 259 13.12 -12.41 4.25
N VAL A 260 13.73 -11.34 3.73
CA VAL A 260 14.46 -11.31 2.49
C VAL A 260 15.67 -12.21 2.70
N ILE A 261 15.47 -13.52 2.72
CA ILE A 261 16.58 -14.46 2.67
C ILE A 261 17.04 -14.49 1.22
N SER A 262 18.33 -14.28 1.01
CA SER A 262 18.94 -14.38 -0.31
C SER A 262 19.57 -15.76 -0.47
N ILE A 263 19.44 -16.36 -1.65
CA ILE A 263 19.99 -17.69 -1.93
C ILE A 263 20.75 -17.64 -3.23
N TYR A 264 22.05 -17.94 -3.16
CA TYR A 264 22.94 -17.83 -4.30
C TYR A 264 24.04 -18.91 -4.31
N PRO A 265 24.44 -19.38 -5.51
CA PRO A 265 23.79 -19.13 -6.79
C PRO A 265 22.45 -19.90 -6.88
N ASN A 266 21.43 -19.28 -7.47
CA ASN A 266 20.17 -19.94 -7.85
C ASN A 266 19.80 -19.45 -9.26
N PRO A 267 19.97 -20.26 -10.33
CA PRO A 267 20.24 -21.70 -10.31
C PRO A 267 21.62 -22.13 -9.75
N THR A 268 21.70 -23.31 -9.15
CA THR A 268 22.90 -23.91 -8.53
C THR A 268 23.38 -25.17 -9.29
N SER A 269 24.66 -25.50 -9.22
CA SER A 269 25.22 -26.79 -9.65
C SER A 269 25.14 -27.90 -8.58
N GLY A 270 24.69 -27.57 -7.37
CA GLY A 270 24.64 -28.45 -6.20
C GLY A 270 25.03 -27.74 -4.91
N ASN A 271 25.88 -26.72 -4.99
CA ASN A 271 26.30 -25.90 -3.85
C ASN A 271 25.63 -24.53 -3.87
N PHE A 272 24.99 -24.13 -2.77
CA PHE A 272 24.40 -22.80 -2.62
C PHE A 272 24.46 -22.33 -1.17
N THR A 273 24.47 -21.01 -0.99
CA THR A 273 24.47 -20.35 0.31
C THR A 273 23.10 -19.74 0.56
N ILE A 274 22.60 -19.91 1.78
CA ILE A 274 21.42 -19.20 2.30
C ILE A 274 21.94 -18.09 3.21
N ASP A 275 21.56 -16.84 2.90
CA ASP A 275 21.86 -15.66 3.69
C ASP A 275 20.57 -15.15 4.34
N LEU A 276 20.59 -15.08 5.67
CA LEU A 276 19.45 -14.68 6.50
C LEU A 276 19.41 -13.19 6.82
N GLU A 277 20.39 -12.40 6.36
CA GLU A 277 20.63 -10.97 6.67
C GLU A 277 20.90 -10.65 8.16
N GLU A 278 20.44 -11.50 9.08
CA GLU A 278 20.68 -11.45 10.52
C GLU A 278 20.92 -12.87 11.09
N THR A 279 21.58 -12.95 12.25
CA THR A 279 21.83 -14.23 12.93
C THR A 279 20.55 -14.78 13.55
N LYS A 280 20.18 -16.02 13.20
CA LYS A 280 19.03 -16.75 13.78
C LYS A 280 19.50 -17.97 14.58
N GLU A 281 18.84 -18.23 15.71
CA GLU A 281 19.12 -19.36 16.60
C GLU A 281 18.23 -20.57 16.27
N ASP A 282 18.80 -21.78 16.39
CA ASP A 282 18.14 -23.07 16.16
C ASP A 282 17.35 -23.13 14.84
N VAL A 283 18.09 -23.05 13.75
CA VAL A 283 17.56 -23.06 12.38
C VAL A 283 17.58 -24.48 11.84
N ASN A 284 16.41 -25.03 11.52
CA ASN A 284 16.25 -26.30 10.83
C ASN A 284 15.96 -26.08 9.35
N VAL A 285 16.85 -26.55 8.50
CA VAL A 285 16.77 -26.46 7.05
C VAL A 285 16.39 -27.82 6.48
N THR A 286 15.27 -27.88 5.75
CA THR A 286 14.81 -29.06 5.03
C THR A 286 14.67 -28.75 3.54
N LEU A 287 15.27 -29.57 2.68
CA LEU A 287 15.09 -29.49 1.24
C LEU A 287 14.25 -30.67 0.75
N THR A 288 13.22 -30.41 -0.04
CA THR A 288 12.33 -31.44 -0.61
C THR A 288 12.30 -31.41 -2.13
N ASN A 289 12.04 -32.57 -2.75
CA ASN A 289 11.79 -32.65 -4.18
C ASN A 289 10.31 -32.34 -4.52
N ASN A 290 9.96 -32.36 -5.81
CA ASN A 290 8.59 -32.12 -6.29
C ASN A 290 7.53 -33.16 -5.85
N LEU A 291 7.96 -34.31 -5.29
CA LEU A 291 7.08 -35.31 -4.70
C LEU A 291 6.93 -35.12 -3.17
N GLY A 292 7.54 -34.08 -2.60
CA GLY A 292 7.54 -33.82 -1.16
C GLY A 292 8.48 -34.72 -0.35
N GLN A 293 9.39 -35.44 -1.01
CA GLN A 293 10.37 -36.27 -0.32
C GLN A 293 11.54 -35.40 0.15
N ALA A 294 11.91 -35.51 1.43
CA ALA A 294 13.08 -34.84 1.98
C ALA A 294 14.37 -35.40 1.36
N ILE A 295 15.18 -34.51 0.80
CA ILE A 295 16.48 -34.77 0.19
C ILE A 295 17.60 -34.46 1.18
N LEU A 296 17.41 -33.40 1.98
CA LEU A 296 18.34 -32.96 3.01
C LEU A 296 17.56 -32.42 4.20
N THR A 297 18.05 -32.70 5.41
CA THR A 297 17.65 -32.00 6.64
C THR A 297 18.91 -31.70 7.44
N GLN A 298 19.08 -30.44 7.84
CA GLN A 298 20.25 -29.98 8.59
C GLN A 298 19.82 -28.97 9.65
N GLU A 299 20.44 -29.04 10.83
CA GLU A 299 20.18 -28.13 11.94
C GLU A 299 21.41 -27.26 12.22
N PHE A 300 21.17 -25.98 12.52
CA PHE A 300 22.18 -24.99 12.84
C PHE A 300 21.80 -24.32 14.17
N GLU A 301 22.66 -24.44 15.19
CA GLU A 301 22.40 -23.83 16.52
C GLU A 301 22.33 -22.28 16.44
N SER A 302 23.15 -21.67 15.58
CA SER A 302 23.14 -20.23 15.32
C SER A 302 23.82 -19.97 13.97
N ALA A 303 23.13 -19.32 13.04
CA ALA A 303 23.69 -18.97 11.73
C ALA A 303 23.06 -17.71 11.13
N ASP A 304 23.86 -16.92 10.42
CA ASP A 304 23.47 -15.86 9.48
C ASP A 304 23.68 -16.33 8.03
N LEU A 305 24.72 -17.12 7.78
CA LEU A 305 25.05 -17.75 6.50
C LEU A 305 25.12 -19.28 6.64
N MET A 306 24.49 -20.01 5.72
CA MET A 306 24.48 -21.47 5.70
C MET A 306 24.84 -21.98 4.30
N ASP A 307 25.94 -22.72 4.21
CA ASP A 307 26.34 -23.40 2.99
C ASP A 307 25.70 -24.79 2.90
N ILE A 308 25.00 -25.03 1.79
CA ILE A 308 24.27 -26.25 1.51
C ILE A 308 24.84 -26.92 0.26
N ASP A 309 25.12 -28.21 0.38
CA ASP A 309 25.54 -29.09 -0.73
C ASP A 309 24.48 -30.18 -0.92
N ILE A 310 24.01 -30.34 -2.15
CA ILE A 310 23.02 -31.35 -2.52
C ILE A 310 23.51 -32.24 -3.66
N ASP A 311 23.71 -33.51 -3.32
CA ASP A 311 23.94 -34.58 -4.29
C ASP A 311 22.60 -35.14 -4.81
N ALA A 312 21.94 -34.34 -5.66
CA ALA A 312 20.65 -34.68 -6.25
C ALA A 312 20.61 -34.39 -7.77
N PRO A 313 19.73 -35.04 -8.55
CA PRO A 313 19.59 -34.77 -9.99
C PRO A 313 19.22 -33.31 -10.28
N SER A 314 19.46 -32.85 -11.50
CA SER A 314 18.97 -31.53 -11.94
C SER A 314 17.44 -31.48 -11.84
N GLY A 315 16.90 -30.38 -11.31
CA GLY A 315 15.48 -30.29 -11.00
C GLY A 315 15.11 -29.10 -10.12
N ILE A 316 13.82 -29.05 -9.78
CA ILE A 316 13.27 -28.05 -8.86
C ILE A 316 13.17 -28.66 -7.47
N TYR A 317 13.67 -27.94 -6.48
CA TYR A 317 13.62 -28.29 -5.07
C TYR A 317 12.97 -27.16 -4.26
N PHE A 318 12.36 -27.53 -3.14
CA PHE A 318 11.73 -26.60 -2.21
C PHE A 318 12.47 -26.63 -0.89
N LEU A 319 13.06 -25.49 -0.54
CA LEU A 319 13.72 -25.22 0.73
C LEU A 319 12.67 -24.78 1.74
N GLN A 320 12.67 -25.40 2.92
CA GLN A 320 11.91 -25.01 4.09
C GLN A 320 12.91 -24.74 5.22
N LEU A 321 12.80 -23.58 5.85
CA LEU A 321 13.60 -23.18 7.00
C LEU A 321 12.65 -22.91 8.16
N VAL A 322 12.88 -23.57 9.29
CA VAL A 322 12.10 -23.41 10.52
C VAL A 322 13.04 -22.94 11.62
N THR A 323 12.74 -21.83 12.28
CA THR A 323 13.54 -21.35 13.43
C THR A 323 12.88 -21.74 14.76
N SER A 324 13.59 -21.59 15.88
CA SER A 324 13.07 -21.85 17.24
C SER A 324 11.82 -21.06 17.60
N ASN A 325 11.61 -19.87 17.01
CA ASN A 325 10.45 -19.03 17.30
C ASN A 325 9.19 -19.46 16.50
N GLY A 326 9.29 -20.50 15.67
CA GLY A 326 8.20 -21.04 14.85
C GLY A 326 8.05 -20.40 13.47
N GLU A 327 8.94 -19.48 13.09
CA GLU A 327 8.98 -18.87 11.76
C GLU A 327 9.34 -19.89 10.69
N LEU A 328 8.52 -19.95 9.63
CA LEU A 328 8.70 -20.85 8.49
C LEU A 328 8.97 -20.04 7.22
N ILE A 329 10.15 -20.23 6.63
CA ILE A 329 10.53 -19.60 5.36
C ILE A 329 10.59 -20.68 4.28
N THR A 330 9.93 -20.45 3.14
CA THR A 330 9.99 -21.36 1.98
C THR A 330 10.59 -20.66 0.75
N ARG A 331 11.50 -21.34 0.04
CA ARG A 331 12.11 -20.85 -1.21
C ARG A 331 12.25 -21.96 -2.25
N LYS A 332 12.22 -21.57 -3.52
CA LYS A 332 12.45 -22.47 -4.66
C LYS A 332 13.93 -22.46 -5.04
N ILE A 333 14.53 -23.64 -5.16
CA ILE A 333 15.90 -23.84 -5.65
C ILE A 333 15.85 -24.55 -7.00
N ILE A 334 16.62 -24.06 -7.96
CA ILE A 334 16.78 -24.67 -9.27
C ILE A 334 18.19 -25.26 -9.32
N LYS A 335 18.31 -26.58 -9.46
CA LYS A 335 19.59 -27.25 -9.70
C LYS A 335 19.73 -27.60 -11.17
N GLU A 336 20.81 -27.15 -11.80
CA GLU A 336 21.17 -27.46 -13.19
C GLU A 336 22.11 -28.66 -13.32
#